data_AF-A0A0E3ZLY4-F1
#
_entry.id   AF-A0A0E3ZLY4-F1
#
_cell.length_a   1.000
_cell.length_b   1.000
_cell.length_c   1.000
_cell.angle_alpha   90.00
_cell.angle_beta   90.00
_cell.angle_gamma   90.00
#
_symmetry.space_group_name_H-M   'P 1'
#
loop_
_entity.id
_entity.type
_entity.pdbx_description
1 polymer ?
#
loop_
_entity_poly.entity_id
_entity_poly.type
_entity_poly.pdbx_seq_one_letter_code
_entity_poly.pdbx_strand_id
1 'polypeptide(L)'
;MSKQLVKCSVDMSNTSEYLYAHVDLDGIQVGPGDQVLVHDPITEIPFGEVLSYQRTATVSKAGWLSRFWVYLTARLEITLLYEVSFSTTRFSQAKKYPRVRAVVHTQPLIVTKGIEV
;
A
#
# COMPACT_ATOMS: atom_id res chain seq x y z
N MET A 1 -0.80 -16.77 -22.39
CA MET A 1 -1.29 -16.58 -21.00
C MET A 1 -2.79 -16.80 -21.03
N SER A 2 -3.31 -17.77 -20.29
CA SER A 2 -4.76 -17.95 -20.16
C SER A 2 -5.31 -16.85 -19.24
N LYS A 3 -6.43 -16.23 -19.64
CA LYS A 3 -7.12 -15.22 -18.86
C LYS A 3 -8.45 -15.80 -18.39
N GLN A 4 -8.73 -15.72 -17.10
CA GLN A 4 -9.97 -16.19 -16.50
C GLN A 4 -10.62 -15.06 -15.71
N LEU A 5 -11.92 -14.88 -15.90
CA LEU A 5 -12.74 -13.95 -15.14
C LEU A 5 -13.29 -14.68 -13.89
N VAL A 6 -13.12 -14.09 -12.71
CA VAL A 6 -13.60 -14.66 -11.45
C VAL A 6 -14.22 -13.61 -10.55
N LYS A 7 -15.11 -14.07 -9.66
CA LYS A 7 -15.60 -13.26 -8.56
C LYS A 7 -14.52 -13.14 -7.49
N CYS A 8 -14.48 -11.97 -6.85
CA CYS A 8 -13.53 -11.68 -5.80
C CYS A 8 -14.16 -10.86 -4.68
N SER A 9 -13.80 -11.16 -3.43
CA SER A 9 -14.13 -10.33 -2.29
C SER A 9 -12.94 -9.44 -1.97
N VAL A 10 -13.17 -8.13 -1.87
CA VAL A 10 -12.16 -7.17 -1.47
C VAL A 10 -12.49 -6.71 -0.05
N ASP A 11 -11.51 -6.77 0.84
CA ASP A 11 -11.61 -6.31 2.22
C ASP A 11 -10.57 -5.23 2.47
N MET A 12 -10.99 -4.07 2.94
CA MET A 12 -10.15 -2.89 3.10
C MET A 12 -10.36 -2.25 4.47
N SER A 13 -9.28 -1.75 5.05
CA SER A 13 -9.31 -0.96 6.29
C SER A 13 -8.41 0.24 6.15
N ASN A 14 -8.87 1.38 6.65
CA ASN A 14 -8.06 2.58 6.87
C ASN A 14 -8.37 3.13 8.25
N THR A 15 -7.83 2.50 9.28
CA THR A 15 -8.00 2.85 10.70
C THR A 15 -6.64 3.17 11.32
N SER A 16 -6.62 3.64 12.56
CA SER A 16 -5.36 3.86 13.31
C SER A 16 -4.58 2.57 13.52
N GLU A 17 -5.27 1.44 13.62
CA GLU A 17 -4.73 0.13 13.92
C GLU A 17 -4.34 -0.65 12.66
N TYR A 18 -5.10 -0.48 11.56
CA TYR A 18 -4.97 -1.29 10.36
C TYR A 18 -5.13 -0.50 9.07
N LEU A 19 -4.15 -0.64 8.17
CA LEU A 19 -4.19 -0.15 6.80
C LEU A 19 -3.91 -1.30 5.82
N TYR A 20 -4.95 -1.83 5.19
CA TYR A 20 -4.82 -2.96 4.26
C TYR A 20 -5.89 -2.95 3.16
N ALA A 21 -5.64 -3.73 2.11
CA ALA A 21 -6.59 -4.02 1.02
C ALA A 21 -6.35 -5.46 0.53
N HIS A 22 -7.03 -6.42 1.15
CA HIS A 22 -6.94 -7.83 0.80
C HIS A 22 -7.94 -8.19 -0.29
N VAL A 23 -7.55 -9.11 -1.17
CA VAL A 23 -8.43 -9.64 -2.21
C VAL A 23 -8.46 -11.16 -2.07
N ASP A 24 -9.65 -11.70 -1.90
CA ASP A 24 -9.93 -13.13 -1.96
C ASP A 24 -10.54 -13.47 -3.32
N LEU A 25 -10.08 -14.56 -3.93
CA LEU A 25 -10.48 -14.99 -5.28
C LEU A 25 -11.23 -16.32 -5.20
N ASP A 26 -12.45 -16.35 -5.76
CA ASP A 26 -13.28 -17.53 -5.68
C ASP A 26 -12.74 -18.67 -6.55
N GLY A 27 -12.28 -19.75 -5.91
CA GLY A 27 -11.93 -21.01 -6.57
C GLY A 27 -10.66 -20.98 -7.42
N ILE A 28 -9.83 -19.93 -7.31
CA ILE A 28 -8.53 -19.85 -7.98
C ILE A 28 -7.40 -19.74 -6.97
N GLN A 29 -6.43 -20.65 -7.09
CA GLN A 29 -5.16 -20.51 -6.40
C GLN A 29 -4.15 -19.74 -7.27
N VAL A 30 -3.66 -18.61 -6.78
CA VAL A 30 -2.65 -17.78 -7.46
C VAL A 30 -1.26 -18.33 -7.18
N GLY A 31 -0.43 -18.47 -8.22
CA GLY A 31 0.96 -18.91 -8.11
C GLY A 31 1.96 -17.87 -8.63
N PRO A 32 3.27 -18.12 -8.50
CA PRO A 32 4.29 -17.18 -8.94
C PRO A 32 4.19 -16.85 -10.43
N GLY A 33 4.32 -15.56 -10.73
CA GLY A 33 4.19 -15.00 -12.08
C GLY A 33 2.74 -14.81 -12.55
N ASP A 34 1.74 -15.32 -11.83
CA ASP A 34 0.34 -15.04 -12.16
C ASP A 34 0.03 -13.56 -11.87
N GLN A 35 -0.86 -12.97 -12.67
CA GLN A 35 -1.29 -11.58 -12.52
C GLN A 35 -2.78 -11.54 -12.20
N VAL A 36 -3.17 -10.64 -11.31
CA VAL A 36 -4.57 -10.41 -10.92
C VAL A 36 -4.90 -8.95 -11.17
N LEU A 37 -5.97 -8.71 -11.92
CA LEU A 37 -6.51 -7.38 -12.17
C LEU A 37 -7.93 -7.32 -11.64
N VAL A 38 -8.17 -6.55 -10.58
CA VAL A 38 -9.51 -6.29 -10.06
C VAL A 38 -10.18 -5.23 -10.93
N HIS A 39 -11.40 -5.49 -11.37
CA HIS A 39 -12.20 -4.53 -12.16
C HIS A 39 -12.98 -3.62 -11.22
N ASP A 40 -12.97 -2.32 -11.55
CA ASP A 40 -13.65 -1.25 -10.82
C ASP A 40 -13.45 -1.32 -9.30
N PRO A 41 -12.18 -1.33 -8.81
CA PRO A 41 -11.89 -1.31 -7.40
C PRO A 41 -12.25 0.06 -6.81
N ILE A 42 -12.67 0.07 -5.55
CA ILE A 42 -12.74 1.30 -4.77
C ILE A 42 -11.30 1.62 -4.36
N THR A 43 -10.80 2.78 -4.76
CA THR A 43 -9.39 3.17 -4.53
C THR A 43 -9.21 4.06 -3.31
N GLU A 44 -10.28 4.64 -2.79
CA GLU A 44 -10.26 5.58 -1.68
C GLU A 44 -11.21 5.11 -0.58
N ILE A 45 -10.70 5.09 0.65
CA ILE A 45 -11.46 4.80 1.86
C ILE A 45 -11.13 5.88 2.90
N PRO A 46 -12.12 6.58 3.47
CA PRO A 46 -11.91 7.55 4.52
C PRO A 46 -11.17 6.98 5.74
N PHE A 47 -10.47 7.84 6.47
CA PHE A 47 -9.84 7.44 7.73
C PHE A 47 -10.90 7.13 8.80
N GLY A 48 -10.73 6.00 9.50
CA GLY A 48 -11.66 5.47 10.48
C GLY A 48 -12.64 4.42 9.92
N GLU A 49 -12.54 4.06 8.63
CA GLU A 49 -13.49 3.14 7.99
C GLU A 49 -12.89 1.77 7.66
N VAL A 50 -13.79 0.77 7.63
CA VAL A 50 -13.54 -0.59 7.17
C VAL A 50 -14.66 -0.97 6.22
N LEU A 51 -14.30 -1.53 5.05
CA LEU A 51 -15.24 -1.84 3.98
C LEU A 51 -14.90 -3.19 3.36
N SER A 52 -15.92 -4.03 3.20
CA SER A 52 -15.82 -5.28 2.44
C SER A 52 -16.86 -5.31 1.31
N TYR A 53 -16.45 -5.67 0.10
CA TYR A 53 -17.33 -5.65 -1.07
C TYR A 53 -16.94 -6.69 -2.13
N GLN A 54 -17.90 -7.03 -3.00
CA GLN A 54 -17.73 -8.05 -4.04
C GLN A 54 -17.46 -7.40 -5.41
N ARG A 55 -16.45 -7.90 -6.13
CA ARG A 55 -16.08 -7.48 -7.48
C ARG A 55 -15.76 -8.67 -8.36
N THR A 56 -15.31 -8.36 -9.56
CA THR A 56 -14.81 -9.31 -10.52
C THR A 56 -13.33 -9.01 -10.77
N ALA A 57 -12.51 -10.04 -10.90
CA ALA A 57 -11.11 -9.92 -11.26
C ALA A 57 -10.79 -10.77 -12.50
N THR A 58 -9.87 -10.28 -13.32
CA THR A 58 -9.23 -11.09 -14.37
C THR A 58 -7.91 -11.63 -13.83
N VAL A 59 -7.81 -12.96 -13.79
CA VAL A 59 -6.58 -13.66 -13.45
C VAL A 59 -5.89 -14.12 -14.73
N SER A 60 -4.64 -13.72 -14.92
CA SER A 60 -3.77 -14.15 -16.02
C SER A 60 -2.74 -15.15 -15.50
N LYS A 61 -2.83 -16.41 -15.91
CA LYS A 61 -1.89 -17.47 -15.48
C LYS A 61 -0.55 -17.38 -16.22
N ALA A 62 0.54 -17.47 -15.46
CA ALA A 62 1.87 -17.62 -16.01
C ALA A 62 2.03 -18.99 -16.69
N GLY A 63 2.74 -18.99 -17.83
CA GLY A 63 3.20 -20.23 -18.44
C GLY A 63 4.32 -20.88 -17.64
N TRP A 64 4.57 -22.16 -17.87
CA TRP A 64 5.59 -22.93 -17.15
C TRP A 64 6.99 -22.29 -17.20
N LEU A 65 7.41 -21.83 -18.39
CA LEU A 65 8.74 -21.21 -18.59
C LEU A 65 8.86 -19.86 -17.89
N SER A 66 7.80 -19.04 -17.95
CA SER A 66 7.74 -17.75 -17.25
C SER A 66 7.78 -17.95 -15.73
N ARG A 67 7.04 -18.94 -15.21
CA ARG A 67 7.06 -19.26 -13.78
C ARG A 67 8.43 -19.77 -13.33
N PHE A 68 9.10 -20.62 -14.12
CA PHE A 68 10.47 -21.04 -13.83
C PHE A 68 11.43 -19.86 -13.77
N TRP A 69 11.31 -18.93 -14.73
CA TRP A 69 12.11 -17.71 -14.74
C TRP A 69 11.89 -16.86 -13.50
N VAL A 70 10.63 -16.66 -13.08
CA VAL A 70 10.28 -15.95 -11.83
C VAL A 70 10.94 -16.61 -10.61
N TYR A 71 10.93 -17.94 -10.51
CA TYR A 71 11.60 -18.64 -9.40
C TYR A 71 13.12 -18.48 -9.39
N LEU A 72 13.74 -18.37 -10.57
CA LEU A 72 15.18 -18.18 -10.71
C LEU A 72 15.56 -16.74 -10.33
N THR A 73 14.86 -15.74 -10.86
CA THR A 73 15.16 -14.33 -10.61
C THR A 73 14.83 -13.91 -9.18
N ALA A 74 13.73 -14.40 -8.61
CA ALA A 74 13.36 -14.11 -7.22
C ALA A 74 14.45 -14.53 -6.21
N ARG A 75 15.20 -15.61 -6.50
CA ARG A 75 16.33 -16.04 -5.66
C ARG A 75 17.53 -15.09 -5.73
N LEU A 76 17.73 -14.41 -6.86
CA LEU A 76 18.81 -13.44 -7.02
C LEU A 76 18.44 -12.09 -6.38
N GLU A 77 17.17 -11.68 -6.45
CA GLU A 77 16.69 -10.42 -5.84
C GLU A 77 16.86 -10.37 -4.33
N ILE A 78 16.79 -11.50 -3.62
CA ILE A 78 17.03 -11.55 -2.17
C ILE A 78 18.45 -11.05 -1.82
N THR A 79 19.43 -11.25 -2.70
CA THR A 79 20.80 -10.77 -2.48
C THR A 79 20.95 -9.26 -2.63
N LEU A 80 19.97 -8.59 -3.25
CA LEU A 80 19.95 -7.15 -3.47
C LEU A 80 19.30 -6.36 -2.32
N LEU A 81 18.55 -7.01 -1.42
CA LEU A 81 17.92 -6.38 -0.25
C LEU A 81 18.89 -6.11 0.93
N TYR A 82 20.20 -6.30 0.74
CA TYR A 82 21.22 -5.98 1.74
C TYR A 82 21.59 -4.50 1.72
N GLU A 83 20.77 -3.64 2.34
CA GLU A 83 21.14 -2.26 2.62
C GLU A 83 21.79 -2.17 4.01
N VAL A 84 23.14 -2.18 4.06
CA VAL A 84 23.89 -1.98 5.31
C VAL A 84 24.24 -0.50 5.45
N SER A 85 23.40 0.25 6.14
CA SER A 85 23.72 1.63 6.53
C SER A 85 24.64 1.63 7.75
N PHE A 86 25.96 1.69 7.55
CA PHE A 86 26.87 2.04 8.64
C PHE A 86 26.80 3.54 8.89
N SER A 87 26.02 3.98 9.89
CA SER A 87 26.12 5.36 10.37
C SER A 87 27.49 5.53 11.06
N THR A 88 28.36 6.38 10.51
CA THR A 88 29.65 6.75 11.11
C THR A 88 29.44 7.72 12.28
N THR A 89 28.60 7.37 13.26
CA THR A 89 28.31 8.24 14.42
C THR A 89 29.52 8.41 15.34
N ARG A 90 30.68 7.82 15.00
CA ARG A 90 31.94 8.02 15.71
C ARG A 90 32.94 8.92 14.99
N PHE A 91 32.49 9.95 14.28
CA PHE A 91 33.35 11.11 13.98
C PHE A 91 32.61 12.43 14.26
N SER A 92 32.76 12.88 15.50
CA SER A 92 33.14 14.24 15.89
C SER A 92 32.52 15.43 15.11
N GLN A 93 31.75 16.21 15.87
CA GLN A 93 31.18 17.55 15.60
C GLN A 93 29.75 17.56 15.03
N ALA A 94 28.78 17.53 15.94
CA ALA A 94 27.41 17.88 15.64
C ALA A 94 27.34 19.35 15.20
N LYS A 95 27.24 19.61 13.89
CA LYS A 95 26.83 20.91 13.38
C LYS A 95 25.38 21.11 13.82
N LYS A 96 25.15 22.03 14.78
CA LYS A 96 23.79 22.39 15.21
C LYS A 96 23.01 22.87 13.98
N TYR A 97 22.04 22.08 13.53
CA TYR A 97 21.09 22.56 12.53
C TYR A 97 20.37 23.78 13.09
N PRO A 98 20.31 24.91 12.37
CA PRO A 98 19.55 26.05 12.83
C PRO A 98 18.08 25.64 12.91
N ARG A 99 17.50 25.63 14.12
CA ARG A 99 16.05 25.51 14.27
C ARG A 99 15.44 26.74 13.61
N VAL A 100 14.66 26.55 12.55
CA VAL A 100 13.79 27.60 12.05
C VAL A 100 12.79 27.91 13.16
N ARG A 101 12.82 29.14 13.67
CA ARG A 101 11.90 29.60 14.72
C ARG A 101 10.49 29.52 14.15
N ALA A 102 9.59 28.80 14.83
CA ALA A 102 8.20 28.67 14.40
C ALA A 102 7.62 30.07 14.14
N VAL A 103 7.20 30.32 12.90
CA VAL A 103 6.42 31.51 12.58
C VAL A 103 5.05 31.28 13.19
N VAL A 104 4.69 32.09 14.19
CA VAL A 104 3.39 32.05 14.82
C VAL A 104 2.36 32.47 13.76
N HIS A 105 1.73 31.50 13.13
CA HIS A 105 0.60 31.75 12.26
C HIS A 105 -0.60 32.02 13.16
N THR A 106 -0.85 33.28 13.51
CA THR A 106 -2.12 33.71 14.10
C THR A 106 -3.21 33.47 13.08
N GLN A 107 -3.93 32.36 13.22
CA GLN A 107 -5.20 32.19 12.54
C GLN A 107 -6.19 33.14 13.22
N PRO A 108 -6.93 33.99 12.46
CA PRO A 108 -8.00 34.76 13.06
C PRO A 108 -9.08 33.79 13.53
N LEU A 109 -9.39 33.81 14.82
CA LEU A 109 -10.58 33.15 15.38
C LEU A 109 -11.80 33.78 14.72
N ILE A 110 -12.42 33.06 13.77
CA ILE A 110 -13.75 33.41 13.28
C ILE A 110 -14.72 33.06 14.41
N VAL A 111 -15.12 34.08 15.16
CA VAL A 111 -16.24 33.99 16.09
C VAL A 111 -17.51 33.91 15.26
N THR A 112 -17.99 32.70 14.98
CA THR A 112 -19.37 32.48 14.54
C THR A 112 -20.27 32.76 15.74
N LYS A 113 -20.72 34.01 15.85
CA LYS A 113 -21.81 34.38 16.75
C LYS A 113 -23.11 33.77 16.19
N GLY A 114 -23.85 33.13 17.08
CA GLY A 114 -24.88 32.14 16.80
C GLY A 114 -26.08 32.61 15.99
N ILE A 115 -26.74 31.59 15.45
CA ILE A 115 -28.12 31.58 14.98
C ILE A 115 -29.01 31.73 16.23
N GLU A 116 -29.80 32.79 16.29
CA GLU A 116 -30.98 32.88 17.17
C GLU A 116 -32.23 33.01 16.29
N VAL A 117 -33.24 32.19 16.63
CA VAL A 117 -34.61 32.19 16.11
C VAL A 117 -35.47 32.97 17.09
#